data_AF-A0A9W8TZA6-F1
#
_entry.id   AF-A0A9W8TZA6-F1
#
_cell.length_a   1.000
_cell.length_b   1.000
_cell.length_c   1.000
_cell.angle_alpha   90.00
_cell.angle_beta   90.00
_cell.angle_gamma   90.00
#
_symmetry.space_group_name_H-M   'P 1'
#
loop_
_entity.id
_entity.type
_entity.pdbx_description
1 polymer ?
#
loop_
_entity_poly.entity_id
_entity_poly.type
_entity_poly.pdbx_seq_one_letter_code
_entity_poly.pdbx_strand_id
1 'polypeptide(L)'
;MKKNWTNIRDRWEREGHTVDKTNFLSIYAETHLQTLTEQNIKAAFRKTGVIPFNPTVITPEMMAPSETTSIHMTTPARHTTPVRQMTDMIADYLEHQQVAVESASQQETEGDMEVDNVPAGPSSTPFFVRSGLRELATTSASFLIDNSPMKSISKPPIFQPAKMSPRKSTSRYTGLIKRPVHSAHESDLRDALMESEGRDAARKEDLILVQAGAVISNLYAMRANKQMQGSEEKAKNRGKGKKRLMGDGKAKLFTGDEFYGLCLDDEQKRQQELDDAHERRDMQQAHAGKLAEWKKQNDRIKERNEGKKVEYNKAVAAWEAERDQAKAEKRRTQWTKPKWREEYQPENLLPRPKKTTADADVDNDNEEESEDDDNDSEQRFNS
;
A
#
# COMPACT_ATOMS: atom_id res chain seq x y z
N MET A 1 -47.38 -5.55 28.26
CA MET A 1 -46.53 -4.45 28.76
C MET A 1 -46.98 -3.07 28.30
N LYS A 2 -46.90 -2.72 26.99
CA LYS A 2 -47.21 -1.38 26.47
C LYS A 2 -48.57 -0.81 26.91
N LYS A 3 -49.64 -1.63 26.91
CA LYS A 3 -50.98 -1.21 27.37
C LYS A 3 -51.03 -0.85 28.86
N ASN A 4 -50.41 -1.66 29.72
CA ASN A 4 -50.41 -1.40 31.17
C ASN A 4 -49.52 -0.19 31.51
N TRP A 5 -48.41 0.01 30.79
CA TRP A 5 -47.61 1.22 30.90
C TRP A 5 -48.45 2.47 30.62
N THR A 6 -49.18 2.49 29.50
CA THR A 6 -50.08 3.59 29.16
C THR A 6 -51.12 3.80 30.26
N ASN A 7 -51.77 2.74 30.75
CA ASN A 7 -52.78 2.86 31.80
C ASN A 7 -52.24 3.43 33.13
N ILE A 8 -51.07 2.97 33.58
CA ILE A 8 -50.45 3.42 34.85
C ILE A 8 -49.95 4.85 34.70
N ARG A 9 -49.29 5.18 33.59
CA ARG A 9 -48.87 6.54 33.27
C ARG A 9 -50.07 7.49 33.22
N ASP A 10 -51.12 7.13 32.48
CA ASP A 10 -52.30 7.99 32.32
C ASP A 10 -53.10 8.11 33.63
N ARG A 11 -53.00 7.14 34.55
CA ARG A 11 -53.54 7.26 35.92
C ARG A 11 -52.72 8.23 36.74
N TRP A 12 -51.40 8.11 36.70
CA TRP A 12 -50.45 9.00 37.39
C TRP A 12 -50.58 10.46 36.93
N GLU A 13 -50.73 10.67 35.62
CA GLU A 13 -50.96 12.01 35.03
C GLU A 13 -52.33 12.58 35.42
N ARG A 14 -53.36 11.75 35.57
CA ARG A 14 -54.69 12.18 36.05
C ARG A 14 -54.70 12.59 37.52
N GLU A 15 -53.79 12.07 38.33
CA GLU A 15 -53.59 12.46 39.73
C GLU A 15 -52.83 13.80 39.86
N GLY A 16 -52.44 14.41 38.74
CA GLY A 16 -51.78 15.72 38.69
C GLY A 16 -50.25 15.64 38.76
N HIS A 17 -49.68 14.44 38.60
CA HIS A 17 -48.23 14.24 38.61
C HIS A 17 -47.67 14.12 37.19
N THR A 18 -46.49 14.69 36.94
CA THR A 18 -45.75 14.50 35.68
C THR A 18 -44.72 13.38 35.83
N VAL A 19 -44.51 12.59 34.77
CA VAL A 19 -43.45 11.56 34.76
C VAL A 19 -42.10 12.20 34.48
N ASP A 20 -41.21 12.17 35.47
CA ASP A 20 -39.87 12.73 35.44
C ASP A 20 -38.81 11.64 35.70
N LYS A 21 -37.53 11.97 35.51
CA LYS A 21 -36.42 11.02 35.72
C LYS A 21 -36.36 10.46 37.15
N THR A 22 -36.86 11.19 38.15
CA THR A 22 -36.84 10.80 39.57
C THR A 22 -37.94 9.80 39.93
N ASN A 23 -39.07 9.80 39.22
CA ASN A 23 -40.22 8.91 39.50
C ASN A 23 -40.42 7.82 38.42
N PHE A 24 -39.71 7.89 37.29
CA PHE A 24 -39.83 6.92 36.21
C PHE A 24 -39.66 5.47 36.70
N LEU A 25 -38.66 5.20 37.54
CA LEU A 25 -38.38 3.84 38.00
C LEU A 25 -39.48 3.26 38.88
N SER A 26 -40.14 4.06 39.72
CA SER A 26 -41.23 3.56 40.58
C SER A 26 -42.48 3.22 39.76
N ILE A 27 -42.87 4.10 38.84
CA ILE A 27 -43.99 3.90 37.90
C ILE A 27 -43.71 2.70 36.98
N TYR A 28 -42.47 2.56 36.53
CA TYR A 28 -42.04 1.45 35.70
C TYR A 28 -42.02 0.12 36.46
N ALA A 29 -41.55 0.11 37.72
CA ALA A 29 -41.60 -1.07 38.59
C ALA A 29 -43.04 -1.53 38.84
N GLU A 30 -43.96 -0.60 39.12
CA GLU A 30 -45.38 -0.93 39.27
C GLU A 30 -45.96 -1.53 37.98
N THR A 31 -45.57 -0.97 36.83
CA THR A 31 -45.95 -1.50 35.51
C THR A 31 -45.45 -2.91 35.30
N HIS A 32 -44.21 -3.21 35.69
CA HIS A 32 -43.65 -4.56 35.62
C HIS A 32 -44.41 -5.54 36.50
N LEU A 33 -44.72 -5.19 37.75
CA LEU A 33 -45.49 -6.06 38.65
C LEU A 33 -46.88 -6.38 38.10
N GLN A 34 -47.56 -5.41 37.49
CA GLN A 34 -48.86 -5.65 36.86
C GLN A 34 -48.78 -6.40 35.53
N THR A 35 -47.63 -6.38 34.84
CA THR A 35 -47.48 -7.01 33.52
C THR A 35 -46.90 -8.40 33.58
N LEU A 36 -46.01 -8.67 34.53
CA LEU A 36 -45.33 -9.96 34.72
C LEU A 36 -46.12 -10.89 35.63
N THR A 37 -47.43 -11.03 35.35
CA THR A 37 -48.25 -12.05 36.02
C THR A 37 -47.94 -13.43 35.44
N GLU A 38 -48.11 -14.48 36.26
CA GLU A 38 -47.89 -15.87 35.83
C GLU A 38 -48.66 -16.21 34.55
N GLN A 39 -49.90 -15.70 34.43
CA GLN A 39 -50.72 -15.90 33.23
C GLN A 39 -50.10 -15.27 31.99
N ASN A 40 -49.57 -14.05 32.09
CA ASN A 40 -48.93 -13.36 30.96
C ASN A 40 -47.61 -14.03 30.56
N ILE A 41 -46.84 -14.49 31.55
CA ILE A 41 -45.60 -15.24 31.33
C ILE A 41 -45.91 -16.56 30.60
N LYS A 42 -46.88 -17.35 31.09
CA LYS A 42 -47.33 -18.58 30.43
C LYS A 42 -47.88 -18.31 29.03
N ALA A 43 -48.64 -17.22 28.84
CA ALA A 43 -49.14 -16.83 27.53
C ALA A 43 -48.00 -16.47 26.55
N ALA A 44 -46.94 -15.81 27.03
CA ALA A 44 -45.76 -15.50 26.22
C ALA A 44 -45.04 -16.78 25.80
N PHE A 45 -44.79 -17.72 26.72
CA PHE A 45 -44.17 -19.02 26.40
C PHE A 45 -45.02 -19.88 25.47
N ARG A 46 -46.35 -19.81 25.60
CA ARG A 46 -47.26 -20.48 24.67
C ARG A 46 -47.20 -19.85 23.28
N LYS A 47 -47.05 -18.53 23.20
CA LYS A 47 -46.93 -17.79 21.93
C LYS A 47 -45.60 -18.04 21.24
N THR A 48 -44.52 -18.31 21.97
CA THR A 48 -43.24 -18.73 21.38
C THR A 48 -43.17 -20.22 21.08
N GLY A 49 -44.19 -21.00 21.47
CA GLY A 49 -44.21 -22.45 21.29
C GLY A 49 -43.20 -23.17 22.19
N VAL A 50 -42.78 -22.56 23.30
CA VAL A 50 -41.83 -23.21 24.25
C VAL A 50 -42.59 -24.09 25.24
N ILE A 51 -43.76 -23.63 25.72
CA ILE A 51 -44.57 -24.37 26.71
C ILE A 51 -46.06 -24.32 26.33
N PRO A 52 -46.68 -25.46 25.94
CA PRO A 52 -46.03 -26.72 25.56
C PRO A 52 -45.16 -26.54 24.30
N PHE A 53 -44.10 -27.36 24.16
CA PHE A 53 -43.18 -27.28 23.02
C PHE A 53 -43.92 -27.54 21.70
N ASN A 54 -43.95 -26.54 20.83
CA ASN A 54 -44.54 -26.62 19.50
C ASN A 54 -43.64 -25.91 18.47
N PRO A 55 -42.83 -26.66 17.70
CA PRO A 55 -41.88 -26.10 16.75
C PRO A 55 -42.55 -25.44 15.53
N THR A 56 -43.84 -25.66 15.28
CA THR A 56 -44.54 -25.06 14.13
C THR A 56 -44.89 -23.58 14.32
N VAL A 57 -44.72 -23.06 15.54
CA VAL A 57 -45.07 -21.67 15.89
C VAL A 57 -44.00 -20.68 15.40
N ILE A 58 -42.74 -21.11 15.30
CA ILE A 58 -41.64 -20.32 14.75
C ILE A 58 -41.50 -20.72 13.28
N THR A 59 -42.03 -19.91 12.37
CA THR A 59 -41.87 -20.17 10.93
C THR A 59 -40.43 -19.84 10.49
N PRO A 60 -39.91 -20.43 9.40
CA PRO A 60 -38.61 -20.07 8.85
C PRO A 60 -38.46 -18.57 8.54
N GLU A 61 -39.57 -17.89 8.20
CA GLU A 61 -39.62 -16.44 8.01
C GLU A 61 -39.41 -15.65 9.32
N MET A 62 -39.87 -16.17 10.46
CA MET A 62 -39.62 -15.59 11.79
C MET A 62 -38.19 -15.87 12.30
N MET A 63 -37.49 -16.83 11.69
CA MET A 63 -36.05 -17.03 11.86
C MET A 63 -35.21 -16.16 10.91
N ALA A 64 -35.79 -15.09 10.34
CA ALA A 64 -35.02 -14.08 9.62
C ALA A 64 -33.80 -13.72 10.48
N PRO A 65 -32.57 -13.89 9.94
CA PRO A 65 -31.35 -13.57 10.68
C PRO A 65 -31.52 -12.17 11.24
N SER A 66 -31.33 -12.00 12.55
CA SER A 66 -31.26 -10.67 13.14
C SER A 66 -30.29 -9.87 12.27
N GLU A 67 -30.75 -8.77 11.66
CA GLU A 67 -29.85 -7.85 10.99
C GLU A 67 -28.80 -7.48 12.01
N THR A 68 -27.60 -8.02 11.82
CA THR A 68 -26.50 -7.82 12.73
C THR A 68 -26.24 -6.32 12.74
N THR A 69 -26.64 -5.64 13.80
CA THR A 69 -26.17 -4.28 14.14
C THR A 69 -24.68 -4.30 14.52
N SER A 70 -23.94 -5.31 14.05
CA SER A 70 -22.51 -5.34 14.02
C SER A 70 -22.09 -4.23 13.08
N ILE A 71 -21.49 -3.19 13.65
CA ILE A 71 -20.84 -2.11 12.92
C ILE A 71 -19.57 -2.74 12.33
N HIS A 72 -19.73 -3.55 11.28
CA HIS A 72 -18.60 -3.96 10.49
C HIS A 72 -18.07 -2.68 9.85
N MET A 73 -16.93 -2.19 10.35
CA MET A 73 -16.09 -1.23 9.65
C MET A 73 -15.68 -1.88 8.33
N THR A 74 -16.54 -1.80 7.32
CA THR A 74 -16.15 -2.10 5.95
C THR A 74 -15.18 -1.00 5.57
N THR A 75 -13.88 -1.31 5.65
CA THR A 75 -12.86 -0.48 5.04
C THR A 75 -13.23 -0.31 3.56
N PRO A 76 -13.12 0.90 2.98
CA PRO A 76 -13.53 1.14 1.59
C PRO A 76 -12.78 0.26 0.57
N ALA A 77 -11.64 -0.31 0.95
CA ALA A 77 -10.85 -1.21 0.13
C ALA A 77 -11.00 -2.65 0.62
N ARG A 78 -11.42 -3.56 -0.27
CA ARG A 78 -11.43 -5.00 0.01
C ARG A 78 -9.99 -5.49 0.21
N HIS A 79 -9.64 -5.85 1.43
CA HIS A 79 -8.37 -6.50 1.73
C HIS A 79 -8.34 -7.93 1.19
N THR A 80 -7.15 -8.46 0.89
CA THR A 80 -6.98 -9.88 0.54
C THR A 80 -7.35 -10.76 1.74
N THR A 81 -7.80 -11.99 1.49
CA THR A 81 -8.24 -12.93 2.54
C THR A 81 -7.27 -13.05 3.72
N PRO A 82 -5.94 -13.18 3.52
CA PRO A 82 -5.01 -13.28 4.65
C PRO A 82 -4.94 -12.00 5.49
N VAL A 83 -4.99 -10.82 4.85
CA VAL A 83 -4.95 -9.53 5.55
C VAL A 83 -6.23 -9.36 6.35
N ARG A 84 -7.38 -9.72 5.78
CA ARG A 84 -8.66 -9.69 6.49
C ARG A 84 -8.64 -10.56 7.75
N GLN A 85 -8.17 -11.80 7.65
CA GLN A 85 -8.07 -12.69 8.81
C GLN A 85 -7.16 -12.13 9.91
N MET A 86 -6.03 -11.50 9.54
CA MET A 86 -5.18 -10.84 10.53
C MET A 86 -5.86 -9.63 11.16
N THR A 87 -6.57 -8.80 10.38
CA THR A 87 -7.30 -7.65 10.90
C THR A 87 -8.41 -8.08 11.86
N ASP A 88 -9.18 -9.11 11.50
CA ASP A 88 -10.24 -9.66 12.33
C ASP A 88 -9.65 -10.20 13.66
N MET A 89 -8.53 -10.94 13.60
CA MET A 89 -7.83 -11.44 14.78
C MET A 89 -7.29 -10.32 15.69
N ILE A 90 -6.79 -9.21 15.12
CA ILE A 90 -6.31 -8.05 15.88
C ILE A 90 -7.50 -7.32 16.55
N ALA A 91 -8.62 -7.18 15.84
CA ALA A 91 -9.83 -6.57 16.40
C ALA A 91 -10.35 -7.36 17.60
N ASP A 92 -10.49 -8.69 17.44
CA ASP A 92 -10.90 -9.59 18.53
C ASP A 92 -9.93 -9.51 19.73
N TYR A 93 -8.63 -9.38 19.46
CA TYR A 93 -7.62 -9.23 20.51
C TYR A 93 -7.76 -7.92 21.30
N LEU A 94 -8.02 -6.80 20.62
CA LEU A 94 -8.21 -5.51 21.26
C LEU A 94 -9.50 -5.48 22.10
N GLU A 95 -10.58 -6.08 21.59
CA GLU A 95 -11.83 -6.24 22.35
C GLU A 95 -11.61 -7.10 23.60
N HIS A 96 -10.88 -8.20 23.47
CA HIS A 96 -10.53 -9.05 24.61
C HIS A 96 -9.71 -8.31 25.67
N GLN A 97 -8.76 -7.45 25.25
CA GLN A 97 -8.01 -6.62 26.20
C GLN A 97 -8.89 -5.61 26.94
N GLN A 98 -9.84 -4.98 26.25
CA GLN A 98 -10.76 -4.01 26.89
C GLN A 98 -11.62 -4.69 27.97
N VAL A 99 -12.22 -5.84 27.65
CA VAL A 99 -13.03 -6.61 28.61
C VAL A 99 -12.21 -7.07 29.81
N ALA A 100 -10.95 -7.46 29.60
CA ALA A 100 -10.05 -7.86 30.69
C ALA A 100 -9.74 -6.69 31.65
N VAL A 101 -9.52 -5.48 31.11
CA VAL A 101 -9.28 -4.27 31.92
C VAL A 101 -10.53 -3.86 32.69
N GLU A 102 -11.70 -3.89 32.06
CA GLU A 102 -12.98 -3.60 32.71
C GLU A 102 -13.27 -4.59 33.85
N SER A 103 -13.01 -5.89 33.62
CA SER A 103 -13.21 -6.93 34.64
C SER A 103 -12.25 -6.78 35.82
N ALA A 104 -11.00 -6.39 35.57
CA ALA A 104 -10.01 -6.14 36.63
C ALA A 104 -10.41 -4.93 37.49
N SER A 105 -10.93 -3.85 36.88
CA SER A 105 -11.37 -2.66 37.63
C SER A 105 -12.60 -2.89 38.51
N GLN A 106 -13.43 -3.90 38.23
CA GLN A 106 -14.60 -4.22 39.05
C GLN A 106 -14.24 -5.08 40.28
N GLN A 107 -13.06 -5.69 40.32
CA GLN A 107 -12.62 -6.53 41.44
C GLN A 107 -11.95 -5.77 42.60
N GLU A 108 -11.58 -4.49 42.42
CA GLU A 108 -10.88 -3.72 43.47
C GLU A 108 -11.81 -3.11 44.55
N THR A 109 -13.13 -3.35 44.51
CA THR A 109 -14.08 -2.70 45.44
C THR A 109 -14.73 -3.59 46.49
N GLU A 110 -14.46 -4.91 46.53
CA GLU A 110 -15.03 -5.79 47.56
C GLU A 110 -13.97 -6.72 48.19
N GLY A 111 -13.43 -6.30 49.33
CA GLY A 111 -13.08 -7.22 50.43
C GLY A 111 -11.60 -7.57 50.63
N ASP A 112 -11.05 -7.05 51.73
CA ASP A 112 -9.88 -7.59 52.45
C ASP A 112 -10.17 -9.03 52.93
N MET A 113 -10.11 -10.01 52.02
CA MET A 113 -9.92 -11.41 52.39
C MET A 113 -8.70 -11.95 51.66
N GLU A 114 -7.70 -12.27 52.47
CA GLU A 114 -6.44 -12.91 52.12
C GLU A 114 -6.72 -14.25 51.40
N VAL A 115 -6.61 -14.27 50.07
CA VAL A 115 -6.72 -15.51 49.28
C VAL A 115 -5.37 -15.79 48.62
N ASP A 116 -4.86 -16.99 48.91
CA ASP A 116 -3.60 -17.52 48.44
C ASP A 116 -3.37 -17.29 46.94
N ASN A 117 -2.19 -16.74 46.66
CA ASN A 117 -1.65 -16.38 45.37
C ASN A 117 -1.42 -17.66 44.52
N VAL A 118 -2.44 -18.10 43.79
CA VAL A 118 -2.31 -19.20 42.82
C VAL A 118 -1.51 -18.67 41.61
N PRO A 119 -0.37 -19.29 41.28
CA PRO A 119 0.50 -18.79 40.23
C PRO A 119 -0.21 -18.86 38.88
N ALA A 120 -0.17 -17.74 38.15
CA ALA A 120 -0.64 -17.63 36.77
C ALA A 120 -0.02 -18.74 35.91
N GLY A 121 -0.81 -19.79 35.65
CA GLY A 121 -0.44 -20.85 34.72
C GLY A 121 -0.23 -20.29 33.30
N PRO A 122 0.58 -20.97 32.47
CA PRO A 122 0.98 -20.47 31.15
C PRO A 122 -0.25 -20.09 30.34
N SER A 123 -0.29 -18.81 29.95
CA SER A 123 -1.35 -18.16 29.19
C SER A 123 -1.86 -19.03 28.05
N SER A 124 -3.03 -19.65 28.25
CA SER A 124 -3.72 -20.33 27.17
C SER A 124 -4.07 -19.28 26.12
N THR A 125 -3.37 -19.32 24.98
CA THR A 125 -3.68 -18.47 23.83
C THR A 125 -5.19 -18.48 23.58
N PRO A 126 -5.84 -17.30 23.52
CA PRO A 126 -7.29 -17.22 23.37
C PRO A 126 -7.78 -18.00 22.15
N PHE A 127 -8.99 -18.55 22.24
CA PHE A 127 -9.56 -19.40 21.19
C PHE A 127 -9.58 -18.71 19.81
N PHE A 128 -9.93 -17.41 19.77
CA PHE A 128 -9.97 -16.62 18.53
C PHE A 128 -8.59 -16.52 17.85
N VAL A 129 -7.49 -16.41 18.63
CA VAL A 129 -6.13 -16.42 18.08
C VAL A 129 -5.82 -17.77 17.43
N ARG A 130 -6.17 -18.89 18.10
CA ARG A 130 -5.95 -20.23 17.53
C ARG A 130 -6.79 -20.48 16.28
N SER A 131 -8.03 -20.00 16.25
CA SER A 131 -8.91 -20.10 15.09
C SER A 131 -8.36 -19.28 13.93
N GLY A 132 -8.01 -18.01 14.18
CA GLY A 132 -7.42 -17.11 13.18
C GLY A 132 -6.13 -17.66 12.58
N LEU A 133 -5.23 -18.24 13.40
CA LEU A 133 -4.01 -18.88 12.91
C LEU A 133 -4.31 -20.10 12.02
N ARG A 134 -5.31 -20.93 12.35
CA ARG A 134 -5.73 -22.06 11.50
C ARG A 134 -6.32 -21.58 10.19
N GLU A 135 -7.12 -20.53 10.22
CA GLU A 135 -7.67 -19.94 9.01
C GLU A 135 -6.55 -19.36 8.14
N LEU A 136 -5.57 -18.66 8.74
CA LEU A 136 -4.40 -18.11 8.04
C LEU A 136 -3.57 -19.20 7.38
N ALA A 137 -3.48 -20.38 7.99
CA ALA A 137 -2.83 -21.58 7.44
C ALA A 137 -3.41 -22.02 6.10
N THR A 138 -4.70 -21.76 5.86
CA THR A 138 -5.38 -22.12 4.62
C THR A 138 -5.23 -21.08 3.51
N THR A 139 -4.59 -19.95 3.81
CA THR A 139 -4.42 -18.84 2.87
C THR A 139 -3.03 -18.82 2.22
N SER A 140 -2.82 -17.89 1.29
CA SER A 140 -1.49 -17.65 0.69
C SER A 140 -0.44 -17.16 1.70
N ALA A 141 -0.85 -16.76 2.92
CA ALA A 141 0.05 -16.33 3.98
C ALA A 141 0.35 -17.43 5.01
N SER A 142 0.10 -18.70 4.68
CA SER A 142 0.44 -19.84 5.53
C SER A 142 1.92 -19.91 5.93
N PHE A 143 2.80 -19.32 5.11
CA PHE A 143 4.23 -19.20 5.42
C PHE A 143 4.54 -18.32 6.65
N LEU A 144 3.61 -17.48 7.11
CA LEU A 144 3.79 -16.65 8.31
C LEU A 144 3.70 -17.44 9.61
N ILE A 145 3.07 -18.61 9.57
CA ILE A 145 2.86 -19.49 10.73
C ILE A 145 3.70 -20.77 10.64
N ASP A 146 4.31 -21.02 9.48
CA ASP A 146 5.23 -22.14 9.30
C ASP A 146 6.58 -21.78 9.93
N ASN A 147 7.19 -22.72 10.66
CA ASN A 147 8.52 -22.55 11.23
C ASN A 147 9.64 -22.64 10.16
N SER A 148 9.27 -22.93 8.92
CA SER A 148 10.18 -22.95 7.78
C SER A 148 10.68 -21.54 7.44
N PRO A 149 11.98 -21.37 7.12
CA PRO A 149 12.50 -20.10 6.61
C PRO A 149 11.70 -19.63 5.38
N MET A 150 11.45 -18.32 5.28
CA MET A 150 10.79 -17.74 4.11
C MET A 150 11.57 -18.10 2.84
N LYS A 151 10.86 -18.62 1.84
CA LYS A 151 11.43 -19.04 0.55
C LYS A 151 11.00 -18.07 -0.54
N SER A 152 11.77 -17.98 -1.62
CA SER A 152 11.39 -17.15 -2.78
C SER A 152 10.00 -17.50 -3.36
N ILE A 153 9.51 -18.72 -3.14
CA ILE A 153 8.19 -19.17 -3.61
C ILE A 153 7.01 -18.61 -2.80
N SER A 154 7.24 -18.12 -1.57
CA SER A 154 6.19 -17.44 -0.80
C SER A 154 5.96 -16.05 -1.38
N LYS A 155 4.88 -15.89 -2.16
CA LYS A 155 4.51 -14.60 -2.75
C LYS A 155 3.76 -13.77 -1.69
N PRO A 156 4.33 -12.66 -1.20
CA PRO A 156 3.59 -11.77 -0.31
C PRO A 156 2.37 -11.21 -1.05
N PRO A 157 1.29 -10.87 -0.32
CA PRO A 157 0.11 -10.27 -0.92
C PRO A 157 0.49 -8.97 -1.63
N ILE A 158 0.08 -8.85 -2.89
CA ILE A 158 0.34 -7.64 -3.69
C ILE A 158 -0.60 -6.55 -3.21
N PHE A 159 -0.04 -5.44 -2.74
CA PHE A 159 -0.83 -4.26 -2.42
C PHE A 159 -1.42 -3.66 -3.70
N GLN A 160 -2.74 -3.55 -3.75
CA GLN A 160 -3.45 -2.87 -4.83
C GLN A 160 -3.84 -1.47 -4.35
N PRO A 161 -3.15 -0.41 -4.78
CA PRO A 161 -3.49 0.94 -4.36
C PRO A 161 -4.89 1.30 -4.85
N ALA A 162 -5.71 1.89 -3.97
CA ALA A 162 -7.02 2.37 -4.36
C ALA A 162 -6.86 3.57 -5.29
N LYS A 163 -7.60 3.60 -6.40
CA LYS A 163 -7.56 4.72 -7.35
C LYS A 163 -8.02 6.00 -6.65
N MET A 164 -7.09 6.92 -6.41
CA MET A 164 -7.40 8.22 -5.81
C MET A 164 -7.79 9.21 -6.90
N SER A 165 -8.77 10.06 -6.61
CA SER A 165 -9.06 11.21 -7.49
C SER A 165 -7.83 12.13 -7.56
N PRO A 166 -7.53 12.77 -8.70
CA PRO A 166 -6.45 13.74 -8.79
C PRO A 166 -6.56 14.84 -7.73
N ARG A 167 -5.44 15.38 -7.24
CA ARG A 167 -5.46 16.61 -6.44
C ARG A 167 -6.01 17.73 -7.33
N LYS A 168 -7.19 18.26 -6.98
CA LYS A 168 -7.74 19.43 -7.67
C LYS A 168 -7.04 20.64 -7.09
N SER A 169 -6.32 21.39 -7.92
CA SER A 169 -5.67 22.65 -7.51
C SER A 169 -6.70 23.68 -7.02
N THR A 170 -7.93 23.59 -7.52
CA THR A 170 -9.01 24.49 -7.19
C THR A 170 -10.13 23.70 -6.50
N SER A 171 -10.49 24.10 -5.28
CA SER A 171 -11.66 23.58 -4.57
C SER A 171 -12.93 23.71 -5.41
N ARG A 172 -13.81 22.71 -5.33
CA ARG A 172 -15.10 22.71 -6.06
C ARG A 172 -15.97 23.90 -5.66
N TYR A 173 -15.76 24.42 -4.46
CA TYR A 173 -16.56 25.49 -3.88
C TYR A 173 -15.84 26.83 -3.88
N THR A 174 -14.72 26.98 -4.61
CA THR A 174 -14.00 28.25 -4.74
C THR A 174 -14.89 29.42 -5.17
N GLY A 175 -15.88 29.18 -6.02
CA GLY A 175 -16.87 30.19 -6.39
C GLY A 175 -17.73 30.64 -5.21
N LEU A 176 -18.14 29.72 -4.32
CA LEU A 176 -18.92 30.03 -3.11
C LEU A 176 -18.06 30.73 -2.06
N ILE A 177 -16.82 30.26 -1.87
CA ILE A 177 -15.85 30.86 -0.92
C ILE A 177 -15.50 32.30 -1.33
N LYS A 178 -15.48 32.61 -2.63
CA LYS A 178 -15.19 33.97 -3.12
C LYS A 178 -16.38 34.93 -3.05
N ARG A 179 -17.61 34.45 -2.83
CA ARG A 179 -18.78 35.34 -2.73
C ARG A 179 -18.70 36.20 -1.46
N PRO A 180 -19.13 37.47 -1.53
CA PRO A 180 -19.24 38.29 -0.33
C PRO A 180 -20.29 37.69 0.61
N VAL A 181 -20.03 37.77 1.91
CA VAL A 181 -20.89 37.26 2.97
C VAL A 181 -21.79 38.42 3.44
N HIS A 182 -23.10 38.21 3.51
CA HIS A 182 -24.08 39.24 3.87
C HIS A 182 -24.75 39.01 5.23
N SER A 183 -24.73 37.77 5.73
CA SER A 183 -25.33 37.39 7.01
C SER A 183 -24.33 36.64 7.90
N ALA A 184 -24.49 36.74 9.24
CA ALA A 184 -23.68 35.98 10.19
C ALA A 184 -23.77 34.47 9.93
N HIS A 185 -24.96 33.96 9.62
CA HIS A 185 -25.17 32.55 9.30
C HIS A 185 -24.39 32.10 8.05
N GLU A 186 -24.26 32.97 7.04
CA GLU A 186 -23.48 32.68 5.84
C GLU A 186 -21.97 32.62 6.14
N SER A 187 -21.49 33.38 7.13
CA SER A 187 -20.11 33.30 7.62
C SER A 187 -19.86 31.94 8.26
N ASP A 188 -20.73 31.51 9.18
CA ASP A 188 -20.61 30.23 9.87
C ASP A 188 -20.59 29.05 8.88
N LEU A 189 -21.46 29.09 7.86
CA LEU A 189 -21.49 28.08 6.81
C LEU A 189 -20.23 28.07 5.96
N ARG A 190 -19.68 29.26 5.65
CA ARG A 190 -18.42 29.38 4.91
C ARG A 190 -17.25 28.83 5.72
N ASP A 191 -17.20 29.11 7.02
CA ASP A 191 -16.15 28.61 7.91
C ASP A 191 -16.23 27.09 8.06
N ALA A 192 -17.44 26.55 8.29
CA ALA A 192 -17.67 25.10 8.32
C ALA A 192 -17.28 24.42 6.99
N LEU A 193 -17.54 25.08 5.86
CA LEU A 193 -17.16 24.57 4.54
C LEU A 193 -15.64 24.55 4.37
N MET A 194 -14.94 25.64 4.69
CA MET A 194 -13.47 25.70 4.63
C MET A 194 -12.82 24.67 5.55
N GLU A 195 -13.35 24.51 6.78
CA GLU A 195 -12.89 23.50 7.72
C GLU A 195 -13.10 22.08 7.18
N SER A 196 -14.28 21.80 6.61
CA SER A 196 -14.55 20.49 6.00
C SER A 196 -13.65 20.18 4.81
N GLU A 197 -13.39 21.16 3.92
CA GLU A 197 -12.44 20.99 2.81
C GLU A 197 -11.01 20.79 3.31
N GLY A 198 -10.62 21.51 4.36
CA GLY A 198 -9.33 21.34 5.03
C GLY A 198 -9.16 19.93 5.58
N ARG A 199 -10.18 19.42 6.30
CA ARG A 199 -10.18 18.03 6.84
C ARG A 199 -10.11 16.99 5.72
N ASP A 200 -10.84 17.17 4.63
CA ASP A 200 -10.82 16.23 3.51
C ASP A 200 -9.49 16.28 2.74
N ALA A 201 -8.89 17.46 2.60
CA ALA A 201 -7.56 17.61 2.02
C ALA A 201 -6.50 16.90 2.87
N ALA A 202 -6.53 17.07 4.19
CA ALA A 202 -5.63 16.39 5.12
C ALA A 202 -5.79 14.86 5.06
N ARG A 203 -7.02 14.33 5.14
CA ARG A 203 -7.27 12.88 5.01
C ARG A 203 -6.79 12.32 3.67
N LYS A 204 -6.93 13.10 2.59
CA LYS A 204 -6.45 12.69 1.27
C LYS A 204 -4.93 12.66 1.22
N GLU A 205 -4.26 13.59 1.89
CA GLU A 205 -2.81 13.58 2.04
C GLU A 205 -2.33 12.39 2.85
N ASP A 206 -2.95 12.10 3.99
CA ASP A 206 -2.66 10.93 4.80
C ASP A 206 -2.82 9.63 4.00
N LEU A 207 -3.91 9.51 3.22
CA LEU A 207 -4.15 8.35 2.37
C LEU A 207 -3.08 8.21 1.26
N ILE A 208 -2.63 9.31 0.67
CA ILE A 208 -1.52 9.30 -0.30
C ILE A 208 -0.24 8.79 0.36
N LEU A 209 0.09 9.28 1.56
CA LEU A 209 1.28 8.87 2.30
C LEU A 209 1.22 7.38 2.66
N VAL A 210 0.08 6.89 3.14
CA VAL A 210 -0.13 5.47 3.43
C VAL A 210 0.02 4.60 2.17
N GLN A 211 -0.57 5.01 1.05
CA GLN A 211 -0.43 4.28 -0.22
C GLN A 211 1.02 4.29 -0.73
N ALA A 212 1.71 5.43 -0.65
CA ALA A 212 3.10 5.56 -1.05
C ALA A 212 4.01 4.65 -0.21
N GLY A 213 3.83 4.64 1.12
CA GLY A 213 4.57 3.76 2.03
C GLY A 213 4.33 2.27 1.73
N ALA A 214 3.09 1.89 1.42
CA ALA A 214 2.76 0.52 1.03
C ALA A 214 3.40 0.11 -0.31
N VAL A 215 3.44 1.02 -1.29
CA VAL A 215 4.13 0.78 -2.58
C VAL A 215 5.63 0.61 -2.39
N ILE A 216 6.28 1.49 -1.62
CA ILE A 216 7.72 1.39 -1.32
C ILE A 216 8.04 0.07 -0.61
N SER A 217 7.23 -0.31 0.38
CA SER A 217 7.40 -1.57 1.11
C SER A 217 7.25 -2.78 0.19
N ASN A 218 6.31 -2.74 -0.76
CA ASN A 218 6.15 -3.79 -1.76
C ASN A 218 7.36 -3.88 -2.70
N LEU A 219 7.87 -2.75 -3.19
CA LEU A 219 9.09 -2.71 -4.02
C LEU A 219 10.30 -3.30 -3.27
N TYR A 220 10.45 -2.97 -1.99
CA TYR A 220 11.48 -3.55 -1.14
C TYR A 220 11.31 -5.06 -1.00
N ALA A 221 10.10 -5.53 -0.68
CA ALA A 221 9.80 -6.96 -0.57
C ALA A 221 10.07 -7.71 -1.88
N MET A 222 9.75 -7.12 -3.04
CA MET A 222 10.08 -7.67 -4.35
C MET A 222 11.60 -7.80 -4.55
N ARG A 223 12.37 -6.76 -4.22
CA ARG A 223 13.84 -6.79 -4.31
C ARG A 223 14.45 -7.84 -3.38
N ALA A 224 13.98 -7.90 -2.14
CA ALA A 224 14.41 -8.90 -1.16
C ALA A 224 14.10 -10.33 -1.65
N ASN A 225 12.91 -10.57 -2.19
CA ASN A 225 12.54 -11.87 -2.76
C ASN A 225 13.42 -12.25 -3.95
N LYS A 226 13.77 -11.30 -4.84
CA LYS A 226 14.69 -11.55 -5.96
C LYS A 226 16.08 -11.96 -5.46
N GLN A 227 16.58 -11.29 -4.42
CA GLN A 227 17.86 -11.64 -3.79
C GLN A 227 17.81 -13.04 -3.15
N MET A 228 16.73 -13.36 -2.42
CA MET A 228 16.54 -14.69 -1.85
C MET A 228 16.49 -15.75 -2.95
N GLN A 229 15.75 -15.52 -4.04
CA GLN A 229 15.70 -16.43 -5.19
C GLN A 229 17.09 -16.66 -5.78
N GLY A 230 17.86 -15.61 -6.05
CA GLY A 230 19.23 -15.73 -6.55
C GLY A 230 20.14 -16.48 -5.58
N SER A 231 19.97 -16.29 -4.26
CA SER A 231 20.72 -17.04 -3.24
C SER A 231 20.33 -18.52 -3.22
N GLU A 232 19.05 -18.85 -3.36
CA GLU A 232 18.52 -20.21 -3.40
C GLU A 232 18.97 -20.94 -4.68
N GLU A 233 18.98 -20.27 -5.83
CA GLU A 233 19.48 -20.80 -7.09
C GLU A 233 20.99 -21.03 -7.03
N LYS A 234 21.75 -20.06 -6.49
CA LYS A 234 23.18 -20.24 -6.23
C LYS A 234 23.43 -21.41 -5.28
N ALA A 235 22.63 -21.58 -4.23
CA ALA A 235 22.74 -22.72 -3.32
C ALA A 235 22.45 -24.05 -4.02
N LYS A 236 21.40 -24.11 -4.85
CA LYS A 236 21.07 -25.29 -5.68
C LYS A 236 22.19 -25.63 -6.67
N ASN A 237 22.86 -24.61 -7.23
CA ASN A 237 23.90 -24.78 -8.24
C ASN A 237 25.30 -25.01 -7.65
N ARG A 238 25.56 -24.61 -6.40
CA ARG A 238 26.83 -24.79 -5.69
C ARG A 238 27.30 -26.26 -5.63
N GLY A 239 26.39 -27.22 -5.76
CA GLY A 239 26.71 -28.66 -5.84
C GLY A 239 26.67 -29.30 -7.24
N LYS A 240 26.10 -28.63 -8.25
CA LYS A 240 25.82 -29.24 -9.57
C LYS A 240 26.87 -28.96 -10.65
N GLY A 241 27.59 -27.85 -10.55
CA GLY A 241 28.48 -27.37 -11.62
C GLY A 241 29.98 -27.50 -11.34
N LYS A 242 30.39 -27.58 -10.08
CA LYS A 242 31.79 -27.85 -9.75
C LYS A 242 32.00 -29.36 -9.80
N LYS A 243 32.16 -29.89 -11.02
CA LYS A 243 33.08 -31.02 -11.26
C LYS A 243 34.49 -30.59 -10.85
N ARG A 244 34.69 -30.25 -9.58
CA ARG A 244 36.02 -30.29 -9.01
C ARG A 244 36.50 -31.71 -9.27
N LEU A 245 37.76 -31.87 -9.62
CA LEU A 245 38.43 -33.14 -9.85
C LEU A 245 38.09 -34.21 -8.76
N MET A 246 37.65 -33.75 -7.57
CA MET A 246 37.21 -34.52 -6.40
C MET A 246 35.74 -34.30 -5.95
N GLY A 247 34.81 -33.93 -6.84
CA GLY A 247 33.43 -33.56 -6.47
C GLY A 247 32.55 -34.69 -5.95
N ASP A 248 32.87 -35.95 -6.28
CA ASP A 248 32.01 -37.11 -6.02
C ASP A 248 32.14 -37.67 -4.59
N GLY A 249 33.06 -37.13 -3.78
CA GLY A 249 33.33 -37.58 -2.41
C GLY A 249 33.91 -38.99 -2.28
N LYS A 250 34.13 -39.70 -3.39
CA LYS A 250 34.77 -41.03 -3.44
C LYS A 250 36.27 -40.89 -3.69
N ALA A 251 37.07 -41.70 -3.00
CA ALA A 251 38.50 -41.78 -3.26
C ALA A 251 38.76 -42.27 -4.69
N LYS A 252 39.44 -41.46 -5.51
CA LYS A 252 39.90 -41.85 -6.85
C LYS A 252 41.36 -42.29 -6.77
N LEU A 253 41.72 -43.31 -7.52
CA LEU A 253 43.10 -43.77 -7.64
C LEU A 253 43.87 -42.76 -8.50
N PHE A 254 44.77 -41.98 -7.88
CA PHE A 254 45.53 -40.92 -8.54
C PHE A 254 46.45 -41.39 -9.68
N THR A 255 46.78 -42.68 -9.72
CA THR A 255 47.68 -43.28 -10.71
C THR A 255 46.95 -43.92 -11.89
N GLY A 256 45.62 -43.85 -11.96
CA GLY A 256 44.87 -44.39 -13.09
C GLY A 256 44.87 -43.44 -14.29
N ASP A 257 44.99 -43.98 -15.50
CA ASP A 257 44.96 -43.21 -16.77
C ASP A 257 43.66 -42.38 -16.91
N GLU A 258 42.55 -42.86 -16.35
CA GLU A 258 41.27 -42.13 -16.30
C GLU A 258 41.36 -40.82 -15.52
N PHE A 259 42.13 -40.79 -14.41
CA PHE A 259 42.33 -39.58 -13.62
C PHE A 259 43.22 -38.58 -14.36
N TYR A 260 44.25 -39.09 -15.05
CA TYR A 260 45.13 -38.25 -15.87
C TYR A 260 44.37 -37.59 -17.03
N GLY A 261 43.49 -38.31 -17.72
CA GLY A 261 42.62 -37.74 -18.75
C GLY A 261 41.71 -36.63 -18.20
N LEU A 262 41.12 -36.83 -17.02
CA LEU A 262 40.30 -35.80 -16.36
C LEU A 262 41.10 -34.54 -15.97
N CYS A 263 42.37 -34.69 -15.56
CA CYS A 263 43.25 -33.54 -15.28
C CYS A 263 43.54 -32.73 -16.54
N LEU A 264 43.83 -33.40 -17.66
CA LEU A 264 44.08 -32.74 -18.95
C LEU A 264 42.84 -31.99 -19.44
N ASP A 265 41.66 -32.61 -19.35
CA ASP A 265 40.40 -31.98 -19.74
C ASP A 265 40.10 -30.74 -18.86
N ASP A 266 40.33 -30.82 -17.55
CA ASP A 266 40.14 -29.69 -16.62
C ASP A 266 41.14 -28.55 -16.86
N GLU A 267 42.39 -28.88 -17.19
CA GLU A 267 43.40 -27.89 -17.56
C GLU A 267 43.10 -27.21 -18.89
N GLN A 268 42.70 -27.97 -19.91
CA GLN A 268 42.27 -27.44 -21.20
C GLN A 268 41.04 -26.54 -21.04
N LYS A 269 40.08 -26.94 -20.21
CA LYS A 269 38.88 -26.14 -19.93
C LYS A 269 39.22 -24.85 -19.18
N ARG A 270 40.10 -24.91 -18.17
CA ARG A 270 40.57 -23.70 -17.47
C ARG A 270 41.28 -22.73 -18.42
N GLN A 271 42.06 -23.26 -19.37
CA GLN A 271 42.71 -22.43 -20.37
C GLN A 271 41.69 -21.74 -21.28
N GLN A 272 40.70 -22.48 -21.79
CA GLN A 272 39.60 -21.91 -22.59
C GLN A 272 38.83 -20.83 -21.82
N GLU A 273 38.48 -21.08 -20.54
CA GLU A 273 37.78 -20.10 -19.71
C GLU A 273 38.62 -18.81 -19.48
N LEU A 274 39.94 -18.92 -19.40
CA LEU A 274 40.85 -17.78 -19.29
C LEU A 274 40.94 -17.01 -20.60
N ASP A 275 41.05 -17.70 -21.73
CA ASP A 275 41.13 -17.11 -23.06
C ASP A 275 39.79 -16.39 -23.38
N ASP A 276 38.65 -17.04 -23.14
CA ASP A 276 37.32 -16.45 -23.28
C ASP A 276 37.10 -15.24 -22.35
N ALA A 277 37.68 -15.28 -21.14
CA ALA A 277 37.63 -14.14 -20.22
C ALA A 277 38.49 -12.97 -20.69
N HIS A 278 39.64 -13.25 -21.32
CA HIS A 278 40.49 -12.23 -21.94
C HIS A 278 39.78 -11.59 -23.13
N GLU A 279 39.24 -12.39 -24.05
CA GLU A 279 38.49 -11.91 -25.20
C GLU A 279 37.29 -11.04 -24.79
N ARG A 280 36.54 -11.46 -23.76
CA ARG A 280 35.44 -10.64 -23.22
C ARG A 280 35.90 -9.31 -22.67
N ARG A 281 37.04 -9.27 -21.96
CA ARG A 281 37.61 -8.00 -21.46
C ARG A 281 38.04 -7.10 -22.60
N ASP A 282 38.67 -7.65 -23.64
CA ASP A 282 39.10 -6.88 -24.80
C ASP A 282 37.91 -6.30 -25.57
N MET A 283 36.83 -7.09 -25.75
CA MET A 283 35.58 -6.62 -26.36
C MET A 283 34.92 -5.51 -25.54
N GLN A 284 34.85 -5.67 -24.21
CA GLN A 284 34.31 -4.64 -23.32
C GLN A 284 35.13 -3.35 -23.37
N GLN A 285 36.46 -3.44 -23.35
CA GLN A 285 37.34 -2.27 -23.47
C GLN A 285 37.19 -1.58 -24.83
N ALA A 286 37.10 -2.34 -25.92
CA ALA A 286 36.88 -1.80 -27.25
C ALA A 286 35.52 -1.08 -27.36
N HIS A 287 34.46 -1.65 -26.79
CA HIS A 287 33.14 -1.04 -26.74
C HIS A 287 33.13 0.23 -25.86
N ALA A 288 33.78 0.20 -24.70
CA ALA A 288 33.94 1.36 -23.84
C ALA A 288 34.70 2.49 -24.53
N GLY A 289 35.76 2.17 -25.29
CA GLY A 289 36.48 3.12 -26.13
C GLY A 289 35.59 3.80 -27.16
N LYS A 290 34.82 3.02 -27.93
CA LYS A 290 33.85 3.55 -28.92
C LYS A 290 32.81 4.46 -28.27
N LEU A 291 32.31 4.10 -27.08
CA LEU A 291 31.32 4.90 -26.36
C LEU A 291 31.92 6.23 -25.86
N ALA A 292 33.16 6.21 -25.40
CA ALA A 292 33.87 7.41 -24.97
C ALA A 292 34.13 8.38 -26.15
N GLU A 293 34.50 7.86 -27.31
CA GLU A 293 34.66 8.66 -28.54
C GLU A 293 33.34 9.26 -29.00
N TRP A 294 32.27 8.47 -29.01
CA TRP A 294 30.93 8.94 -29.33
C TRP A 294 30.46 10.07 -28.41
N LYS A 295 30.69 9.93 -27.09
CA LYS A 295 30.35 10.98 -26.11
C LYS A 295 31.09 12.28 -26.40
N LYS A 296 32.41 12.21 -26.62
CA LYS A 296 33.23 13.38 -27.00
C LYS A 296 32.73 14.07 -28.27
N GLN A 297 32.29 13.32 -29.27
CA GLN A 297 31.76 13.90 -30.52
C GLN A 297 30.42 14.60 -30.29
N ASN A 298 29.52 13.99 -29.52
CA ASN A 298 28.23 14.58 -29.19
C ASN A 298 28.37 15.83 -28.32
N ASP A 299 29.30 15.85 -27.37
CA ASP A 299 29.57 17.03 -26.55
C ASP A 299 30.03 18.21 -27.43
N ARG A 300 30.91 17.97 -28.41
CA ARG A 300 31.31 19.00 -29.41
C ARG A 300 30.15 19.47 -30.29
N ILE A 301 29.19 18.61 -30.60
CA ILE A 301 27.97 19.00 -31.35
C ILE A 301 27.08 19.87 -30.46
N LYS A 302 26.91 19.52 -29.18
CA LYS A 302 26.15 20.30 -28.21
C LYS A 302 26.75 21.70 -28.02
N GLU A 303 28.05 21.82 -27.84
CA GLU A 303 28.75 23.11 -27.71
C GLU A 303 28.52 24.01 -28.95
N ARG A 304 28.62 23.46 -30.16
CA ARG A 304 28.34 24.22 -31.40
C ARG A 304 26.87 24.63 -31.51
N ASN A 305 25.95 23.76 -31.12
CA ASN A 305 24.51 24.08 -31.10
C ASN A 305 24.17 25.13 -30.05
N GLU A 306 24.84 25.12 -28.90
CA GLU A 306 24.71 26.15 -27.87
C GLU A 306 25.21 27.51 -28.38
N GLY A 307 26.35 27.55 -29.08
CA GLY A 307 26.84 28.75 -29.75
C GLY A 307 25.81 29.33 -30.73
N LYS A 308 25.23 28.49 -31.59
CA LYS A 308 24.13 28.88 -32.49
C LYS A 308 22.92 29.42 -31.73
N LYS A 309 22.58 28.83 -30.57
CA LYS A 309 21.46 29.25 -29.71
C LYS A 309 21.67 30.64 -29.14
N VAL A 310 22.91 30.94 -28.73
CA VAL A 310 23.29 32.28 -28.28
C VAL A 310 23.15 33.30 -29.41
N GLU A 311 23.60 32.99 -30.62
CA GLU A 311 23.45 33.88 -31.77
C GLU A 311 21.99 34.13 -32.13
N TYR A 312 21.16 33.09 -32.12
CA TYR A 312 19.71 33.21 -32.31
C TYR A 312 19.06 34.09 -31.25
N ASN A 313 19.37 33.86 -29.97
CA ASN A 313 18.83 34.67 -28.88
C ASN A 313 19.23 36.14 -29.02
N LYS A 314 20.46 36.44 -29.45
CA LYS A 314 20.90 37.80 -29.77
C LYS A 314 20.11 38.41 -30.93
N ALA A 315 19.86 37.65 -32.00
CA ALA A 315 19.07 38.11 -33.14
C ALA A 315 17.60 38.37 -32.76
N VAL A 316 17.00 37.50 -31.93
CA VAL A 316 15.65 37.69 -31.39
C VAL A 316 15.58 38.93 -30.51
N ALA A 317 16.55 39.12 -29.61
CA ALA A 317 16.60 40.31 -28.76
C ALA A 317 16.74 41.61 -29.57
N ALA A 318 17.58 41.62 -30.61
CA ALA A 318 17.72 42.76 -31.53
C ALA A 318 16.41 43.04 -32.28
N TRP A 319 15.72 41.99 -32.73
CA TRP A 319 14.41 42.12 -33.36
C TRP A 319 13.34 42.64 -32.40
N GLU A 320 13.33 42.21 -31.14
CA GLU A 320 12.40 42.71 -30.11
C GLU A 320 12.64 44.19 -29.80
N ALA A 321 13.90 44.61 -29.71
CA ALA A 321 14.26 46.02 -29.52
C ALA A 321 13.79 46.90 -30.69
N GLU A 322 14.04 46.49 -31.95
CA GLU A 322 13.55 47.20 -33.14
C GLU A 322 12.02 47.21 -33.20
N ARG A 323 11.36 46.11 -32.82
CA ARG A 323 9.90 46.02 -32.75
C ARG A 323 9.32 47.03 -31.77
N ASP A 324 9.93 47.15 -30.60
CA ASP A 324 9.47 48.05 -29.56
C ASP A 324 9.73 49.52 -29.93
N GLN A 325 10.86 49.82 -30.59
CA GLN A 325 11.13 51.14 -31.18
C GLN A 325 10.12 51.51 -32.27
N ALA A 326 9.88 50.62 -33.24
CA ALA A 326 8.90 50.85 -34.30
C ALA A 326 7.49 51.08 -33.74
N LYS A 327 7.13 50.37 -32.67
CA LYS A 327 5.84 50.56 -31.97
C LYS A 327 5.77 51.94 -31.30
N ALA A 328 6.85 52.41 -30.67
CA ALA A 328 6.91 53.75 -30.09
C ALA A 328 6.78 54.85 -31.15
N GLU A 329 7.41 54.67 -32.31
CA GLU A 329 7.35 55.58 -33.46
C GLU A 329 6.06 55.44 -34.29
N LYS A 330 5.19 54.47 -33.97
CA LYS A 330 3.99 54.09 -34.76
C LYS A 330 4.31 53.70 -36.22
N ARG A 331 5.51 53.19 -36.46
CA ARG A 331 5.97 52.65 -37.75
C ARG A 331 5.69 51.15 -37.81
N ARG A 332 5.57 50.58 -39.01
CA ARG A 332 5.55 49.11 -39.19
C ARG A 332 6.98 48.57 -39.13
N THR A 333 7.17 47.48 -38.39
CA THR A 333 8.44 46.73 -38.37
C THR A 333 8.72 46.16 -39.75
N GLN A 334 9.89 46.45 -40.29
CA GLN A 334 10.28 45.98 -41.63
C GLN A 334 10.81 44.55 -41.64
N TRP A 335 11.24 44.01 -40.48
CA TRP A 335 11.92 42.71 -40.41
C TRP A 335 11.05 41.65 -39.75
N THR A 336 11.11 40.42 -40.26
CA THR A 336 10.45 39.25 -39.70
C THR A 336 11.22 38.69 -38.52
N LYS A 337 10.52 38.09 -37.56
CA LYS A 337 11.15 37.45 -36.39
C LYS A 337 12.05 36.30 -36.87
N PRO A 338 13.32 36.23 -36.42
CA PRO A 338 14.22 35.13 -36.75
C PRO A 338 13.63 33.77 -36.38
N LYS A 339 13.80 32.77 -37.27
CA LYS A 339 13.28 31.41 -37.06
C LYS A 339 14.39 30.40 -36.78
N TRP A 340 14.35 29.79 -35.58
CA TRP A 340 15.39 28.89 -35.09
C TRP A 340 15.76 27.73 -36.04
N ARG A 341 14.79 26.97 -36.54
CA ARG A 341 15.06 25.77 -37.36
C ARG A 341 15.38 26.04 -38.82
N GLU A 342 14.99 27.20 -39.36
CA GLU A 342 15.22 27.56 -40.77
C GLU A 342 16.58 28.24 -40.95
N GLU A 343 16.93 29.19 -40.06
CA GLU A 343 18.11 30.05 -40.21
C GLU A 343 19.36 29.52 -39.49
N TYR A 344 19.21 28.76 -38.40
CA TYR A 344 20.34 28.35 -37.54
C TYR A 344 20.63 26.84 -37.54
N GLN A 345 19.77 26.02 -38.17
CA GLN A 345 19.90 24.56 -38.40
C GLN A 345 20.84 23.84 -37.40
N PRO A 346 20.35 23.43 -36.22
CA PRO A 346 21.17 22.72 -35.25
C PRO A 346 21.64 21.39 -35.84
N GLU A 347 22.89 21.04 -35.56
CA GLU A 347 23.47 19.77 -35.98
C GLU A 347 22.82 18.63 -35.18
N ASN A 348 22.48 17.55 -35.87
CA ASN A 348 21.93 16.36 -35.22
C ASN A 348 23.02 15.61 -34.46
N LEU A 349 22.67 15.08 -33.28
CA LEU A 349 23.55 14.19 -32.52
C LEU A 349 23.78 12.89 -33.29
N LEU A 350 24.98 12.32 -33.11
CA LEU A 350 25.33 11.03 -33.70
C LEU A 350 24.58 9.90 -32.98
N PRO A 351 24.12 8.86 -33.71
CA PRO A 351 23.44 7.73 -33.10
C PRO A 351 24.38 6.96 -32.17
N ARG A 352 23.86 6.50 -31.04
CA ARG A 352 24.63 5.72 -30.05
C ARG A 352 25.13 4.41 -30.69
N PRO A 353 26.41 4.04 -30.51
CA PRO A 353 26.92 2.73 -30.93
C PRO A 353 26.08 1.63 -30.28
N LYS A 354 25.63 0.65 -31.07
CA LYS A 354 24.88 -0.50 -30.56
C LYS A 354 25.87 -1.53 -30.01
N LYS A 355 25.56 -2.15 -28.86
CA LYS A 355 26.22 -3.38 -28.41
C LYS A 355 26.03 -4.43 -29.52
N THR A 356 27.09 -5.09 -29.95
CA THR A 356 26.99 -6.18 -30.93
C THR A 356 26.21 -7.34 -30.30
N THR A 357 25.40 -8.06 -31.08
CA THR A 357 24.52 -9.12 -30.54
C THR A 357 25.29 -10.25 -29.86
N ALA A 358 26.60 -10.41 -30.13
CA ALA A 358 27.46 -11.34 -29.42
C ALA A 358 27.72 -10.93 -27.95
N ASP A 359 27.56 -9.66 -27.59
CA ASP A 359 27.72 -9.15 -26.22
C ASP A 359 26.40 -9.19 -25.42
N ALA A 360 25.25 -9.36 -26.08
CA ALA A 360 23.93 -9.26 -25.45
C ALA A 360 23.55 -10.50 -24.62
N ASP A 361 24.13 -11.67 -24.94
CA ASP A 361 23.76 -12.94 -24.29
C ASP A 361 24.54 -13.24 -23.01
N VAL A 362 25.56 -12.44 -22.66
CA VAL A 362 26.46 -12.73 -21.51
C VAL A 362 26.18 -11.87 -20.27
N ASP A 363 25.52 -10.72 -20.41
CA ASP A 363 25.35 -9.74 -19.32
C ASP A 363 23.91 -9.66 -18.75
N ASN A 364 23.04 -10.64 -19.01
CA ASN A 364 21.63 -10.59 -18.58
C ASN A 364 21.38 -10.78 -17.06
N ASP A 365 22.38 -10.62 -16.18
CA ASP A 365 22.19 -10.88 -14.76
C ASP A 365 22.58 -9.77 -13.77
N ASN A 366 23.22 -8.65 -14.17
CA ASN A 366 23.52 -7.60 -13.17
C ASN A 366 23.92 -6.20 -13.68
N GLU A 367 23.30 -5.65 -14.73
CA GLU A 367 23.36 -4.19 -14.97
C GLU A 367 22.21 -3.52 -14.17
N GLU A 368 22.45 -3.23 -12.88
CA GLU A 368 21.76 -2.11 -12.21
C GLU A 368 22.21 -0.83 -12.92
N GLU A 369 21.48 -0.44 -13.96
CA GLU A 369 21.59 0.87 -14.58
C GLU A 369 21.38 1.94 -13.50
N SER A 370 22.47 2.58 -13.08
CA SER A 370 22.41 3.90 -12.48
C SER A 370 22.02 4.86 -13.60
N GLU A 371 20.72 4.98 -13.84
CA GLU A 371 20.13 6.10 -14.55
C GLU A 371 20.37 7.36 -13.71
N ASP A 372 21.57 7.94 -13.84
CA ASP A 372 21.76 9.37 -13.60
C ASP A 372 21.07 10.09 -14.77
N ASP A 373 19.74 10.11 -14.66
CA ASP A 373 18.83 10.86 -15.52
C ASP A 373 19.00 12.33 -15.15
N ASP A 374 20.04 12.96 -15.71
CA ASP A 374 20.15 14.42 -15.82
C ASP A 374 18.99 14.90 -16.70
N ASN A 375 17.84 15.01 -16.05
CA ASN A 375 16.62 15.60 -16.54
C ASN A 375 16.84 17.11 -16.72
N ASP A 376 17.60 17.46 -17.76
CA ASP A 376 17.67 18.83 -18.27
C ASP A 376 16.33 19.12 -18.94
N SER A 377 15.45 19.69 -18.13
CA SER A 377 14.11 20.13 -18.49
C SER A 377 14.15 21.15 -19.64
N GLU A 378 14.17 20.66 -20.88
CA GLU A 378 13.72 21.42 -22.03
C GLU A 378 12.23 21.71 -21.86
N GLN A 379 11.95 22.89 -21.29
CA GLN A 379 10.66 23.53 -21.38
C GLN A 379 10.27 23.69 -22.85
N ARG A 380 9.43 22.78 -23.34
CA ARG A 380 8.60 22.99 -24.52
C ARG A 380 7.60 24.12 -24.22
N PHE A 381 8.01 25.35 -24.47
CA PHE A 381 7.05 26.42 -24.74
C PHE A 381 6.64 26.34 -26.21
N ASN A 382 5.52 25.67 -26.47
CA ASN A 382 4.68 25.98 -27.62
C ASN A 382 3.59 26.95 -27.14
N SER A 383 3.77 28.23 -27.42
CA SER A 383 2.71 29.23 -27.60
C SER A 383 3.23 30.36 -28.46
#